data_AF-A0A9W6T6C4-F1
#
_entry.id   AF-A0A9W6T6C4-F1
#
_cell.length_a   1.000
_cell.length_b   1.000
_cell.length_c   1.000
_cell.angle_alpha   90.00
_cell.angle_beta   90.00
_cell.angle_gamma   90.00
#
_symmetry.space_group_name_H-M   'P 1'
#
loop_
_entity.id
_entity.type
_entity.pdbx_description
1 polymer ?
#
loop_
_entity_poly.entity_id
_entity_poly.type
_entity_poly.pdbx_seq_one_letter_code
_entity_poly.pdbx_strand_id
1 'polypeptide(L)'
;MVILLLLRITPLVKAQEDEEEFVIVENGKSSHTDESLEADKSAHKSTSFDFWFSVTGDFKGLTKKIGEQIDVDPDFLRLFVITQNNTRLSLKRDQNFRKLLDRVPKSQTVEIQYEVLKVTLSQFEEMVLYQYG
;
A
#
# COMPACT_ATOMS: atom_id res chain seq x y z
N MET A 1 -24.22 16.42 -10.15
CA MET A 1 -23.18 15.94 -11.08
C MET A 1 -22.14 15.18 -10.26
N VAL A 2 -21.93 13.90 -10.53
CA VAL A 2 -20.91 13.09 -9.86
C VAL A 2 -19.62 13.20 -10.68
N ILE A 3 -18.53 13.61 -10.05
CA ILE A 3 -17.21 13.68 -10.70
C ILE A 3 -16.40 12.49 -10.19
N LEU A 4 -15.83 11.73 -11.13
CA LEU A 4 -14.98 10.59 -10.84
C LEU A 4 -13.54 10.92 -11.22
N LEU A 5 -12.60 10.40 -10.44
CA LEU A 5 -11.17 10.37 -10.77
C LEU A 5 -10.76 8.93 -11.03
N LEU A 6 -9.87 8.74 -12.00
CA LEU A 6 -9.22 7.46 -12.21
C LEU A 6 -8.09 7.35 -11.19
N LEU A 7 -8.16 6.35 -10.32
CA LEU A 7 -7.10 6.03 -9.37
C LEU A 7 -6.33 4.82 -9.90
N ARG A 8 -5.00 4.91 -9.90
CA ARG A 8 -4.08 3.80 -10.12
C ARG A 8 -3.46 3.41 -8.80
N ILE A 9 -3.76 2.19 -8.35
CA ILE A 9 -3.30 1.65 -7.07
C ILE A 9 -2.12 0.73 -7.33
N THR A 10 -1.01 0.95 -6.63
CA THR A 10 0.20 0.11 -6.72
C THR A 10 0.72 -0.22 -5.33
N PRO A 11 1.30 -1.41 -5.10
CA PRO A 11 1.95 -1.71 -3.83
C PRO A 11 3.18 -0.80 -3.65
N LEU A 12 3.43 -0.36 -2.43
CA LEU A 12 4.66 0.33 -2.07
C LEU A 12 5.78 -0.70 -2.04
N VAL A 13 6.62 -0.68 -3.08
CA VAL A 13 7.89 -1.42 -3.08
C VAL A 13 8.83 -0.69 -2.12
N LYS A 14 9.08 -1.28 -0.94
CA LYS A 14 10.19 -0.86 -0.10
C LYS A 14 11.45 -1.18 -0.87
N ALA A 15 12.31 -0.19 -1.09
CA ALA A 15 13.66 -0.48 -1.54
C ALA A 15 14.25 -1.39 -0.45
N GLN A 16 14.51 -2.65 -0.81
CA GLN A 16 15.38 -3.51 -0.03
C GLN A 16 16.69 -2.73 0.11
N GLU A 17 16.97 -2.18 1.30
CA GLU A 17 18.36 -2.03 1.70
C GLU A 17 18.88 -3.48 1.78
N ASP A 18 19.62 -3.89 0.75
CA ASP A 18 20.36 -5.15 0.63
C ASP A 18 19.70 -6.40 1.25
N GLU A 19 18.66 -6.93 0.61
CA GLU A 19 18.36 -8.35 0.79
C GLU A 19 19.40 -9.14 -0.02
N GLU A 20 20.52 -9.47 0.62
CA GLU A 20 21.47 -10.46 0.12
C GLU A 20 20.73 -11.77 -0.20
N GLU A 21 20.63 -12.08 -1.49
CA GLU A 21 20.06 -13.33 -1.98
C GLU A 21 21.02 -14.49 -1.64
N PHE A 22 20.80 -15.16 -0.51
CA PHE A 22 21.55 -16.37 -0.16
C PHE A 22 21.15 -17.53 -1.08
N VAL A 23 21.92 -17.75 -2.14
CA VAL A 23 21.83 -18.97 -2.95
C VAL A 23 22.55 -20.09 -2.19
N ILE A 24 21.80 -21.02 -1.62
CA ILE A 24 22.36 -22.28 -1.11
C ILE A 24 22.81 -23.09 -2.34
N VAL A 25 24.12 -23.15 -2.58
CA VAL A 25 24.70 -24.03 -3.60
C VAL A 25 24.85 -25.42 -3.01
N GLU A 26 23.81 -26.26 -3.10
CA GLU A 26 23.97 -27.69 -2.91
C GLU A 26 24.27 -28.38 -4.25
N ASN A 27 25.50 -28.87 -4.32
CA ASN A 27 26.06 -29.63 -5.41
C ASN A 27 25.48 -31.07 -5.39
N GLY A 28 24.53 -31.37 -6.28
CA GLY A 28 24.32 -32.73 -6.77
C GLY A 28 22.89 -33.29 -6.74
N LYS A 29 22.37 -33.56 -7.95
CA LYS A 29 21.45 -34.65 -8.34
C LYS A 29 20.19 -34.94 -7.50
N SER A 30 19.07 -34.87 -8.24
CA SER A 30 17.97 -35.85 -8.28
C SER A 30 16.82 -35.75 -7.25
N SER A 31 15.63 -35.48 -7.82
CA SER A 31 14.34 -36.14 -7.53
C SER A 31 13.59 -35.78 -6.23
N HIS A 32 12.44 -35.14 -6.44
CA HIS A 32 11.16 -35.28 -5.75
C HIS A 32 11.10 -35.35 -4.20
N THR A 33 10.23 -34.47 -3.69
CA THR A 33 9.27 -34.65 -2.57
C THR A 33 9.51 -33.72 -1.40
N ASP A 34 8.59 -32.77 -1.30
CA ASP A 34 7.94 -32.16 -0.13
C ASP A 34 8.68 -31.86 1.19
N GLU A 35 8.18 -30.76 1.76
CA GLU A 35 8.23 -30.26 3.13
C GLU A 35 9.38 -29.35 3.56
N SER A 36 8.93 -28.25 4.20
CA SER A 36 9.68 -27.18 4.86
C SER A 36 10.30 -26.15 3.88
N LEU A 37 9.86 -24.90 3.86
CA LEU A 37 9.74 -24.01 5.02
C LEU A 37 8.54 -23.06 4.85
N GLU A 38 7.70 -22.98 5.88
CA GLU A 38 6.65 -21.97 6.05
C GLU A 38 7.29 -20.57 6.11
N ALA A 39 7.53 -19.96 4.94
CA ALA A 39 7.82 -18.54 4.83
C ALA A 39 6.48 -17.80 4.76
N ASP A 40 6.11 -17.19 5.89
CA ASP A 40 5.06 -16.18 6.08
C ASP A 40 3.86 -16.26 5.11
N LYS A 41 2.80 -16.92 5.56
CA LYS A 41 1.44 -16.83 5.00
C LYS A 41 0.80 -15.44 5.20
N SER A 42 1.48 -14.40 4.72
CA SER A 42 0.87 -13.12 4.37
C SER A 42 1.20 -12.77 2.92
N ALA A 43 1.05 -13.76 2.03
CA ALA A 43 0.99 -13.52 0.59
C ALA A 43 -0.31 -12.79 0.22
N HIS A 44 -0.52 -11.59 0.78
CA HIS A 44 -1.49 -10.66 0.24
C HIS A 44 -1.09 -10.43 -1.21
N LYS A 45 -2.06 -10.54 -2.12
CA LYS A 45 -1.83 -10.40 -3.55
C LYS A 45 -1.38 -8.96 -3.82
N SER A 46 -0.07 -8.72 -3.81
CA SER A 46 0.57 -7.47 -4.19
C SER A 46 0.26 -7.18 -5.65
N THR A 47 -0.92 -6.62 -5.87
CA THR A 47 -1.51 -6.41 -7.18
C THR A 47 -1.72 -4.93 -7.39
N SER A 48 -1.48 -4.51 -8.63
CA SER A 48 -1.79 -3.17 -9.08
C SER A 48 -3.13 -3.21 -9.80
N PHE A 49 -3.95 -2.19 -9.60
CA PHE A 49 -5.27 -2.12 -10.19
C PHE A 49 -5.75 -0.69 -10.30
N ASP A 50 -6.63 -0.46 -11.27
CA ASP A 50 -7.20 0.84 -11.54
C ASP A 50 -8.69 0.82 -11.20
N PHE A 51 -9.20 1.89 -10.59
CA PHE A 51 -10.64 2.05 -10.42
C PHE A 51 -11.08 3.51 -10.36
N TRP A 52 -12.35 3.73 -10.66
CA TRP A 52 -12.98 5.04 -10.56
C TRP A 52 -13.43 5.32 -9.13
N PHE A 53 -13.05 6.48 -8.61
CA PHE A 53 -13.44 6.93 -7.27
C PHE A 53 -14.08 8.32 -7.31
N SER A 54 -15.06 8.55 -6.44
CA SER A 54 -15.73 9.84 -6.36
C SER A 54 -14.83 10.88 -5.70
N VAL A 55 -14.79 12.09 -6.26
CA VAL A 55 -14.11 13.25 -5.63
C VAL A 55 -14.74 13.63 -4.28
N THR A 56 -15.99 13.21 -4.04
CA THR A 56 -16.70 13.44 -2.78
C THR A 56 -16.48 12.32 -1.77
N GLY A 57 -15.70 11.30 -2.11
CA GLY A 57 -15.39 10.19 -1.21
C GLY A 57 -14.45 10.62 -0.09
N ASP A 58 -14.44 9.83 0.97
CA ASP A 58 -13.59 10.01 2.14
C ASP A 58 -12.48 8.95 2.18
N PHE A 59 -11.54 9.15 3.11
CA PHE A 59 -10.43 8.23 3.32
C PHE A 59 -10.93 6.82 3.67
N LYS A 60 -11.98 6.71 4.48
CA LYS A 60 -12.59 5.44 4.89
C LYS A 60 -13.17 4.67 3.71
N GLY A 61 -13.89 5.35 2.81
CA GLY A 61 -14.44 4.74 1.60
C GLY A 61 -13.35 4.29 0.62
N LEU A 62 -12.24 5.03 0.53
CA LEU A 62 -11.10 4.67 -0.30
C LEU A 62 -10.39 3.42 0.24
N THR A 63 -9.98 3.43 1.51
CA THR A 63 -9.30 2.31 2.16
C THR A 63 -10.17 1.05 2.15
N LYS A 64 -11.48 1.18 2.36
CA LYS A 64 -12.43 0.07 2.24
C LYS A 64 -12.38 -0.59 0.85
N LYS A 65 -12.48 0.20 -0.22
CA LYS A 65 -12.44 -0.32 -1.59
C LYS A 65 -11.10 -0.99 -1.92
N ILE A 66 -9.99 -0.40 -1.46
CA ILE A 66 -8.66 -0.99 -1.68
C ILE A 66 -8.55 -2.31 -0.92
N GLY A 67 -8.93 -2.33 0.37
CA GLY A 67 -8.90 -3.50 1.24
C GLY A 67 -9.73 -4.67 0.71
N GLU A 68 -10.95 -4.40 0.23
CA GLU A 68 -11.79 -5.40 -0.43
C GLU A 68 -11.10 -6.03 -1.66
N GLN A 69 -10.32 -5.24 -2.39
CA GLN A 69 -9.69 -5.69 -3.64
C GLN A 69 -8.41 -6.51 -3.42
N ILE A 70 -7.70 -6.27 -2.31
CA ILE A 70 -6.46 -6.99 -1.95
C ILE A 70 -6.65 -7.96 -0.78
N ASP A 71 -7.87 -8.13 -0.29
CA ASP A 71 -8.23 -8.99 0.85
C ASP A 71 -7.46 -8.63 2.13
N VAL A 72 -7.51 -7.34 2.49
CA VAL A 72 -6.86 -6.76 3.68
C VAL A 72 -7.85 -5.88 4.44
N ASP A 73 -7.79 -5.94 5.76
CA ASP A 73 -8.56 -5.04 6.63
C ASP A 73 -8.13 -3.57 6.39
N PRO A 74 -9.06 -2.65 6.06
CA PRO A 74 -8.77 -1.24 5.80
C PRO A 74 -7.99 -0.54 6.91
N ASP A 75 -8.14 -0.96 8.16
CA ASP A 75 -7.46 -0.35 9.30
C ASP A 75 -5.94 -0.66 9.29
N PHE A 76 -5.48 -1.62 8.49
CA PHE A 76 -4.06 -1.94 8.32
C PHE A 76 -3.47 -1.33 7.05
N LEU A 77 -4.23 -0.52 6.31
CA LEU A 77 -3.74 0.11 5.09
C LEU A 77 -3.20 1.50 5.35
N ARG A 78 -1.93 1.68 4.96
CA ARG A 78 -1.33 3.00 4.82
C ARG A 78 -1.28 3.38 3.35
N LEU A 79 -1.77 4.57 3.02
CA LEU A 79 -1.86 5.05 1.65
C LEU A 79 -0.95 6.25 1.43
N PHE A 80 -0.40 6.36 0.22
CA PHE A 80 0.44 7.46 -0.22
C PHE A 80 -0.07 7.97 -1.56
N VAL A 81 -0.21 9.28 -1.71
CA VAL A 81 -0.47 9.89 -3.02
C VAL A 81 0.86 10.30 -3.63
N ILE A 82 1.04 9.96 -4.90
CA ILE A 82 2.19 10.39 -5.69
C ILE A 82 1.83 11.70 -6.37
N THR A 83 2.54 12.77 -6.01
CA THR A 83 2.34 14.08 -6.61
C THR A 83 3.06 14.19 -7.96
N GLN A 84 2.74 15.24 -8.73
CA GLN A 84 3.33 15.45 -10.07
C GLN A 84 4.86 15.57 -10.08
N ASN A 85 5.46 16.01 -8.98
CA ASN A 85 6.91 16.07 -8.78
C ASN A 85 7.49 14.75 -8.19
N ASN A 86 6.77 13.63 -8.34
CA ASN A 86 7.14 12.31 -7.85
C ASN A 86 7.41 12.25 -6.32
N THR A 87 6.81 13.17 -5.56
CA THR A 87 6.92 13.17 -4.09
C THR A 87 5.81 12.30 -3.50
N ARG A 88 6.14 11.51 -2.48
CA ARG A 88 5.18 10.68 -1.75
C ARG A 88 4.59 11.46 -0.60
N LEU A 89 3.27 11.65 -0.61
CA LEU A 89 2.54 12.24 0.51
C LEU A 89 1.74 11.14 1.22
N SER A 90 2.11 10.83 2.47
CA SER A 90 1.33 9.91 3.32
C SER A 90 -0.04 10.51 3.59
N LEU A 91 -1.09 9.74 3.30
CA LEU A 91 -2.45 10.08 3.66
C LEU A 91 -2.69 9.73 5.13
N LYS A 92 -3.08 10.73 5.93
CA LYS A 92 -3.48 10.50 7.32
C LYS A 92 -4.96 10.17 7.41
N ARG A 93 -5.36 9.40 8.42
CA ARG A 93 -6.78 9.06 8.67
C ARG A 93 -7.67 10.29 8.74
N ASP A 94 -7.22 11.33 9.44
CA ASP A 94 -8.00 12.56 9.69
C ASP A 94 -7.76 13.65 8.63
N GLN A 95 -7.02 13.32 7.56
CA GLN A 95 -6.74 14.29 6.51
C GLN A 95 -8.02 14.58 5.71
N ASN A 96 -8.22 15.84 5.34
CA ASN A 96 -9.31 16.22 4.45
C ASN A 96 -9.00 15.75 3.02
N PHE A 97 -9.36 14.50 2.74
CA PHE A 97 -9.09 13.82 1.48
C PHE A 97 -9.70 14.55 0.28
N ARG A 98 -10.89 15.14 0.46
CA ARG A 98 -11.55 15.96 -0.55
C ARG A 98 -10.70 17.15 -0.98
N LYS A 99 -10.16 17.92 -0.03
CA LYS A 99 -9.27 19.06 -0.35
C LYS A 99 -8.02 18.64 -1.11
N LEU A 100 -7.53 17.42 -0.87
CA LEU A 100 -6.39 16.86 -1.59
C LEU A 100 -6.77 16.52 -3.02
N LEU A 101 -7.91 15.84 -3.23
CA LEU A 101 -8.40 15.49 -4.56
C LEU A 101 -8.84 16.69 -5.39
N ASP A 102 -9.39 17.74 -4.78
CA ASP A 102 -9.80 18.98 -5.46
C ASP A 102 -8.62 19.68 -6.16
N ARG A 103 -7.38 19.40 -5.76
CA ARG A 103 -6.17 19.95 -6.38
C ARG A 103 -5.68 19.14 -7.57
N VAL A 104 -6.23 17.95 -7.80
CA VAL A 104 -5.78 17.06 -8.87
C VAL A 104 -6.52 17.39 -10.16
N PRO A 105 -5.82 17.65 -11.28
CA PRO A 105 -6.46 17.84 -12.56
C PRO A 105 -7.31 16.63 -12.94
N LYS A 106 -8.58 16.86 -13.30
CA LYS A 106 -9.54 15.78 -13.61
C LYS A 106 -9.16 14.94 -14.84
N SER A 107 -8.29 15.46 -15.69
CA SER A 107 -7.75 14.76 -16.85
C SER A 107 -6.61 13.80 -16.48
N GLN A 108 -6.14 13.81 -15.24
CA GLN A 108 -4.99 13.03 -14.79
C GLN A 108 -5.44 11.81 -13.98
N THR A 109 -4.71 10.71 -14.15
CA THR A 109 -4.78 9.56 -13.24
C THR A 109 -4.09 9.90 -11.93
N VAL A 110 -4.75 9.65 -10.81
CA VAL A 110 -4.14 9.82 -9.49
C VAL A 110 -3.42 8.54 -9.13
N GLU A 111 -2.13 8.62 -8.89
CA GLU A 111 -1.34 7.47 -8.46
C GLU A 111 -1.35 7.38 -6.93
N ILE A 112 -1.76 6.22 -6.44
CA ILE A 112 -1.80 5.90 -5.01
C ILE A 112 -0.96 4.64 -4.78
N GLN A 113 -0.06 4.72 -3.81
CA GLN A 113 0.68 3.58 -3.30
C GLN A 113 0.06 3.11 -1.99
N TYR A 114 0.03 1.79 -1.76
CA TYR A 114 -0.41 1.22 -0.49
C TYR A 114 0.68 0.39 0.17
N GLU A 115 0.68 0.40 1.50
CA GLU A 115 1.47 -0.46 2.35
C GLU A 115 0.53 -1.17 3.33
N VAL A 116 0.67 -2.49 3.45
CA VAL A 116 -0.01 -3.26 4.49
C VAL A 116 0.85 -3.22 5.75
N LEU A 117 0.29 -2.67 6.83
CA LEU A 117 0.95 -2.53 8.11
C LEU A 117 0.79 -3.80 8.95
N LYS A 118 1.73 -4.02 9.88
CA LYS A 118 1.64 -5.08 10.90
C LYS A 118 0.78 -4.68 12.12
N VAL A 119 0.48 -3.39 12.23
CA VAL A 119 -0.37 -2.78 13.28
C VAL A 119 -1.42 -1.92 12.61
N THR A 120 -2.48 -1.53 13.33
CA THR A 120 -3.48 -0.63 12.78
C THR A 120 -2.87 0.73 12.45
N LEU A 121 -3.43 1.45 11.47
CA LEU A 121 -3.00 2.78 11.07
C LEU A 121 -3.10 3.77 12.25
N SER A 122 -4.13 3.66 13.10
CA SER A 122 -4.25 4.51 14.30
C SER A 122 -3.06 4.30 15.24
N GLN A 123 -2.74 3.04 15.55
CA GLN A 123 -1.58 2.71 16.38
C GLN A 123 -0.29 3.24 15.74
N PHE A 124 -0.11 2.99 14.44
CA PHE A 124 1.06 3.45 13.70
C PHE A 124 1.24 4.98 13.75
N GLU A 125 0.16 5.74 13.56
CA GLU A 125 0.17 7.21 13.60
C GLU A 125 0.45 7.77 15.01
N GLU A 126 0.12 7.01 16.05
CA GLU A 126 0.34 7.37 17.47
C GLU A 126 1.73 6.97 17.98
N MET A 127 2.50 6.16 17.23
CA MET A 127 3.83 5.75 17.63
C MET A 127 4.80 6.94 17.66
N VAL A 128 5.41 7.18 18.82
CA VAL A 128 6.48 8.16 19.01
C VAL A 128 7.81 7.41 19.13
N LEU A 129 8.81 7.83 18.35
CA LEU A 129 10.17 7.35 18.50
C LEU A 129 10.73 7.81 19.85
N TYR A 130 11.00 6.87 20.75
CA TYR A 130 11.76 7.15 21.96
C TYR A 130 13.24 7.31 21.60
N GLN A 131 13.78 8.52 21.76
CA GLN A 131 15.21 8.78 21.69
C GLN A 131 15.79 8.49 23.08
N TYR A 132 16.64 7.47 23.20
CA TYR A 132 17.46 7.31 24.40
C TYR A 132 18.51 8.42 24.41
N GLY A 133 18.43 9.31 25.40
CA GLY A 133 19.44 10.32 25.71
C GLY A 133 20.48 9.81 26.70
#